data_AF-A0A917R836-F1
#
_entry.id   AF-A0A917R836-F1
#
_cell.length_a   1.000
_cell.length_b   1.000
_cell.length_c   1.000
_cell.angle_alpha   90.00
_cell.angle_beta   90.00
_cell.angle_gamma   90.00
#
_symmetry.space_group_name_H-M   'P 1'
#
loop_
_entity.id
_entity.type
_entity.pdbx_description
1 polymer ?
#
loop_
_entity_poly.entity_id
_entity_poly.type
_entity_poly.pdbx_seq_one_letter_code
_entity_poly.pdbx_strand_id
1 'polypeptide(L)'
;MVLSVLLAAPAWAADIPDIEDEQLVYCLSSSHRDNLASAAAALDPRLTAIGDRLAPQKSGTLSLEQWRAGDPAAFAKACRALTAAVPALKQEDPPNPLWNALSVVFTTLSGGLIALVAAEWRTAANAGVERAVRLGDLADDFFSAAGDYAEARSAGRPPSAQAFDTAHTALVRELDRVRRHRPQWPKVAAARRTVQERLSRQEADQGAEHVREPLEALRNDLSWIDGALRRPWIPFRKGG
;
A
#
# COMPACT_ATOMS: atom_id res chain seq x y z
N MET A 1 -61.86 22.18 -14.34
CA MET A 1 -60.45 22.25 -13.88
C MET A 1 -59.71 21.06 -14.47
N VAL A 2 -58.93 21.28 -15.53
CA VAL A 2 -58.12 20.24 -16.19
C VAL A 2 -56.66 20.63 -15.96
N LEU A 3 -55.92 19.77 -15.27
CA LEU A 3 -54.53 19.98 -14.87
C LEU A 3 -53.62 19.32 -15.91
N SER A 4 -53.09 20.12 -16.84
CA SER A 4 -52.13 19.66 -17.85
C SER A 4 -50.73 19.55 -17.24
N VAL A 5 -50.24 18.32 -17.07
CA VAL A 5 -48.86 18.03 -16.68
C VAL A 5 -47.98 18.06 -17.94
N LEU A 6 -47.21 19.14 -18.10
CA LEU A 6 -46.16 19.27 -19.11
C LEU A 6 -44.96 18.39 -18.70
N LEU A 7 -44.83 17.21 -19.30
CA LEU A 7 -43.60 16.43 -19.28
C LEU A 7 -42.56 17.11 -20.20
N ALA A 8 -41.68 17.91 -19.61
CA ALA A 8 -40.45 18.33 -20.26
C ALA A 8 -39.46 17.16 -20.28
N ALA A 9 -39.34 16.49 -21.43
CA ALA A 9 -38.25 15.54 -21.66
C ALA A 9 -36.92 16.32 -21.71
N PRO A 10 -35.86 15.89 -20.97
CA PRO A 10 -34.56 16.52 -21.09
C PRO A 10 -33.96 16.18 -22.45
N ALA A 11 -33.92 17.18 -23.33
CA ALA A 11 -33.18 17.13 -24.59
C ALA A 11 -31.68 17.17 -24.31
N TRP A 12 -31.12 16.05 -23.85
CA TRP A 12 -29.67 15.86 -23.80
C TRP A 12 -29.28 15.05 -25.03
N ALA A 13 -29.48 15.63 -26.21
CA ALA A 13 -28.68 15.27 -27.36
C ALA A 13 -27.28 15.80 -27.06
N ALA A 14 -26.52 15.04 -26.27
CA ALA A 14 -25.10 15.28 -26.12
C ALA A 14 -24.51 15.11 -27.52
N ASP A 15 -23.95 16.19 -28.08
CA ASP A 15 -23.13 16.13 -29.28
C ASP A 15 -22.15 14.97 -29.10
N ILE A 16 -22.32 13.92 -29.89
CA ILE A 16 -21.37 12.82 -29.91
C ILE A 16 -20.12 13.45 -30.50
N PRO A 17 -19.02 13.55 -29.73
CA PRO A 17 -17.81 14.17 -30.24
C PRO A 17 -17.36 13.39 -31.46
N ASP A 18 -17.34 14.06 -32.61
CA ASP A 18 -16.91 13.45 -33.86
C ASP A 18 -15.44 13.05 -33.72
N ILE A 19 -15.13 11.79 -34.03
CA ILE A 19 -13.76 11.29 -34.03
C ILE A 19 -13.26 11.44 -35.46
N GLU A 20 -12.21 12.23 -35.67
CA GLU A 20 -11.55 12.33 -36.97
C GLU A 20 -11.13 10.93 -37.46
N ASP A 21 -11.34 10.63 -38.75
CA ASP A 21 -11.06 9.32 -39.34
C ASP A 21 -9.63 8.84 -39.06
N GLU A 22 -8.67 9.77 -39.01
CA GLU A 22 -7.26 9.48 -38.70
C GLU A 22 -7.07 8.97 -37.26
N GLN A 23 -7.77 9.56 -36.29
CA GLN A 23 -7.74 9.13 -34.89
C GLN A 23 -8.40 7.76 -34.74
N LEU A 24 -9.47 7.50 -35.50
CA LEU A 24 -10.12 6.20 -35.49
C LEU A 24 -9.18 5.10 -36.01
N VAL A 25 -8.50 5.34 -37.14
CA VAL A 25 -7.50 4.42 -37.70
C VAL A 25 -6.36 4.19 -36.71
N TYR A 26 -5.86 5.25 -36.07
CA TYR A 26 -4.82 5.15 -35.04
C TYR A 26 -5.26 4.26 -33.86
N CYS A 27 -6.41 4.54 -33.27
CA CYS A 27 -6.93 3.83 -32.10
C CYS A 27 -7.28 2.36 -32.41
N LEU A 28 -7.69 2.03 -33.63
CA LEU A 28 -8.01 0.65 -34.03
C LEU A 28 -6.82 -0.12 -34.61
N SER A 29 -5.65 0.52 -34.80
CA SER A 29 -4.44 -0.16 -35.27
C SER A 29 -3.99 -1.25 -34.29
N SER A 30 -3.48 -2.38 -34.80
CA SER A 30 -3.13 -3.55 -33.98
C SER A 30 -2.12 -3.25 -32.87
N SER A 31 -1.23 -2.27 -33.07
CA SER A 31 -0.24 -1.82 -32.08
C SER A 31 -0.83 -1.02 -30.91
N HIS A 32 -2.07 -0.54 -31.02
CA HIS A 32 -2.70 0.36 -30.05
C HIS A 32 -3.95 -0.21 -29.37
N ARG A 33 -4.44 -1.38 -29.80
CA ARG A 33 -5.66 -2.01 -29.27
C ARG A 33 -5.56 -2.33 -27.78
N ASP A 34 -4.45 -2.90 -27.31
CA ASP A 34 -4.26 -3.22 -25.89
C ASP A 34 -4.24 -1.96 -25.01
N ASN A 35 -3.60 -0.89 -25.51
CA ASN A 35 -3.57 0.39 -24.81
C ASN A 35 -4.94 1.08 -24.81
N LEU A 36 -5.71 0.96 -25.90
CA LEU A 36 -7.08 1.46 -25.97
C LEU A 36 -8.00 0.71 -24.99
N ALA A 37 -7.89 -0.63 -24.92
CA ALA A 37 -8.64 -1.43 -23.96
C ALA A 37 -8.29 -1.06 -22.51
N SER A 38 -7.00 -0.87 -22.23
CA SER A 38 -6.52 -0.44 -20.91
C SER A 38 -7.02 0.96 -20.53
N ALA A 39 -7.00 1.91 -21.47
CA ALA A 39 -7.54 3.26 -21.29
C ALA A 39 -9.07 3.22 -21.02
N ALA A 40 -9.81 2.37 -21.74
CA ALA A 40 -11.24 2.18 -21.52
C ALA A 40 -11.54 1.63 -20.12
N ALA A 41 -10.80 0.61 -19.66
CA ALA A 41 -10.94 0.05 -18.32
C ALA A 41 -10.54 1.03 -17.20
N ALA A 42 -9.57 1.92 -17.46
CA ALA A 42 -9.20 2.98 -16.53
C ALA A 42 -10.28 4.07 -16.41
N LEU A 43 -11.01 4.34 -17.49
CA LEU A 43 -12.07 5.36 -17.53
C LEU A 43 -13.44 4.84 -17.05
N ASP A 44 -13.70 3.53 -17.17
CA ASP A 44 -14.92 2.90 -16.69
C ASP A 44 -14.61 1.67 -15.82
N PRO A 45 -14.83 1.73 -14.49
CA PRO A 45 -14.56 0.62 -13.57
C PRO A 45 -15.44 -0.61 -13.78
N ARG A 46 -16.47 -0.53 -14.66
CA ARG A 46 -17.31 -1.67 -15.04
C ARG A 46 -16.65 -2.55 -16.11
N LEU A 47 -15.58 -2.06 -16.74
CA LEU A 47 -14.84 -2.74 -17.78
C LEU A 47 -13.51 -3.27 -17.24
N THR A 48 -13.11 -4.46 -17.67
CA THR A 48 -11.78 -5.02 -17.45
C THR A 48 -11.11 -5.24 -18.79
N ALA A 49 -9.87 -4.79 -18.95
CA ALA A 49 -9.08 -5.03 -20.15
C ALA A 49 -8.45 -6.44 -20.10
N ILE A 50 -8.57 -7.18 -21.21
CA ILE A 50 -7.96 -8.51 -21.39
C ILE A 50 -7.30 -8.52 -22.77
N GLY A 51 -6.03 -8.12 -22.84
CA GLY A 51 -5.33 -7.90 -24.11
C GLY A 51 -6.03 -6.83 -24.95
N ASP A 52 -6.41 -7.18 -26.17
CA ASP A 52 -7.10 -6.30 -27.14
C ASP A 52 -8.63 -6.29 -26.99
N ARG A 53 -9.16 -6.88 -25.90
CA ARG A 53 -10.59 -7.04 -25.64
C ARG A 53 -11.00 -6.44 -24.30
N LEU A 54 -12.31 -6.20 -24.19
CA LEU A 54 -12.96 -5.69 -22.99
C LEU A 54 -13.91 -6.73 -22.41
N ALA A 55 -13.87 -6.94 -21.10
CA ALA A 55 -14.81 -7.79 -20.39
C ALA A 55 -15.63 -6.92 -19.41
N PRO A 56 -16.91 -6.64 -19.71
CA PRO A 56 -17.81 -6.03 -18.75
C PRO A 56 -18.12 -7.00 -17.60
N GLN A 57 -18.32 -6.50 -16.39
CA GLN A 57 -18.50 -7.33 -15.18
C GLN A 57 -19.56 -8.46 -15.25
N LYS A 58 -20.55 -8.36 -16.15
CA LYS A 58 -21.67 -9.32 -16.27
C LYS A 58 -21.85 -9.91 -17.66
N SER A 59 -20.89 -9.73 -18.57
CA SER A 59 -20.97 -10.28 -19.92
C SER A 59 -19.63 -10.86 -20.36
N GLY A 60 -19.67 -11.64 -21.45
CA GLY A 60 -18.46 -12.16 -22.06
C GLY A 60 -17.53 -11.07 -22.61
N THR A 61 -16.40 -11.50 -23.17
CA THR A 61 -15.43 -10.60 -23.81
C THR A 61 -16.00 -9.98 -25.08
N LEU A 62 -15.86 -8.67 -25.21
CA LEU A 62 -16.22 -7.86 -26.36
C LEU A 62 -14.95 -7.42 -27.09
N SER A 63 -14.99 -7.44 -28.41
CA SER A 63 -14.01 -6.74 -29.23
C SER A 63 -14.19 -5.22 -29.16
N LEU A 64 -13.13 -4.46 -29.44
CA LEU A 64 -13.19 -2.99 -29.45
C LEU A 64 -14.20 -2.44 -30.47
N GLU A 65 -14.40 -3.13 -31.60
CA GLU A 65 -15.37 -2.78 -32.63
C GLU A 65 -16.81 -2.99 -32.14
N GLN A 66 -17.07 -4.11 -31.46
CA GLN A 66 -18.37 -4.37 -30.82
C GLN A 66 -18.65 -3.36 -29.71
N TRP A 67 -17.64 -3.04 -28.90
CA TRP A 67 -17.77 -2.03 -27.86
C TRP A 67 -18.06 -0.64 -28.45
N ARG A 68 -17.34 -0.23 -29.51
CA ARG A 68 -17.60 1.03 -30.23
C ARG A 68 -19.02 1.12 -30.78
N ALA A 69 -19.54 0.02 -31.33
CA ALA A 69 -20.89 -0.01 -31.87
C ALA A 69 -21.96 0.11 -30.76
N GLY A 70 -21.68 -0.41 -29.56
CA GLY A 70 -22.57 -0.34 -28.41
C GLY A 70 -22.52 0.99 -27.65
N ASP A 71 -21.32 1.60 -27.52
CA ASP A 71 -21.11 2.87 -26.83
C ASP A 71 -20.05 3.73 -27.55
N PRO A 72 -20.44 4.45 -28.63
CA PRO A 72 -19.51 5.24 -29.42
C PRO A 72 -18.92 6.43 -28.63
N ALA A 73 -19.65 6.96 -27.64
CA ALA A 73 -19.21 8.09 -26.84
C ALA A 73 -18.11 7.68 -25.84
N ALA A 74 -18.26 6.53 -25.17
CA ALA A 74 -17.22 5.98 -24.30
C ALA A 74 -15.97 5.61 -25.10
N PHE A 75 -16.15 5.04 -26.31
CA PHE A 75 -15.05 4.78 -27.22
C PHE A 75 -14.30 6.06 -27.61
N ALA A 76 -15.00 7.12 -28.02
CA ALA A 76 -14.40 8.41 -28.36
C ALA A 76 -13.60 9.01 -27.19
N LYS A 77 -14.12 8.88 -25.97
CA LYS A 77 -13.45 9.35 -24.76
C LYS A 77 -12.16 8.57 -24.49
N ALA A 78 -12.19 7.24 -24.60
CA ALA A 78 -11.00 6.41 -24.42
C ALA A 78 -9.95 6.65 -25.51
N CYS A 79 -10.37 6.78 -26.77
CA CYS A 79 -9.48 7.08 -27.89
C CYS A 79 -8.79 8.44 -27.70
N ARG A 80 -9.52 9.48 -27.30
CA ARG A 80 -8.92 10.79 -26.95
C ARG A 80 -7.97 10.73 -25.76
N ALA A 81 -8.30 9.95 -24.74
CA ALA A 81 -7.40 9.75 -23.59
C ALA A 81 -6.11 9.05 -24.02
N LEU A 82 -6.20 8.06 -24.91
CA LEU A 82 -5.05 7.37 -25.48
C LEU A 82 -4.18 8.32 -26.31
N THR A 83 -4.78 9.10 -27.23
CA THR A 83 -4.03 10.04 -28.07
C THR A 83 -3.42 11.19 -27.26
N ALA A 84 -4.07 11.64 -26.18
CA ALA A 84 -3.50 12.62 -25.26
C ALA A 84 -2.35 12.06 -24.40
N ALA A 85 -2.36 10.76 -24.11
CA ALA A 85 -1.32 10.08 -23.34
C ALA A 85 -0.08 9.75 -24.19
N VAL A 86 -0.25 9.66 -25.51
CA VAL A 86 0.88 9.61 -26.44
C VAL A 86 1.46 11.02 -26.46
N PRO A 87 2.67 11.26 -25.91
CA PRO A 87 3.29 12.57 -26.02
C PRO A 87 3.33 12.87 -27.51
N ALA A 88 2.69 13.97 -27.93
CA ALA A 88 2.66 14.38 -29.32
C ALA A 88 4.10 14.31 -29.81
N LEU A 89 4.39 13.27 -30.61
CA LEU A 89 5.57 13.23 -31.44
C LEU A 89 5.30 14.31 -32.47
N LYS A 90 5.44 15.56 -32.05
CA LYS A 90 5.84 16.64 -32.93
C LYS A 90 6.88 15.99 -33.82
N GLN A 91 6.66 16.02 -35.13
CA GLN A 91 7.74 15.85 -36.08
C GLN A 91 8.77 16.92 -35.73
N GLU A 92 9.61 16.62 -34.75
CA GLU A 92 10.91 17.26 -34.61
C GLU A 92 11.65 16.82 -35.86
N ASP A 93 12.25 17.81 -36.52
CA ASP A 93 13.22 17.62 -37.60
C ASP A 93 14.11 16.40 -37.33
N PRO A 94 14.49 15.63 -38.36
CA PRO A 94 15.07 14.30 -38.24
C PRO A 94 16.00 14.20 -37.03
N PRO A 95 15.62 13.45 -35.99
CA PRO A 95 16.29 13.52 -34.70
C PRO A 95 17.74 13.14 -34.90
N ASN A 96 18.62 13.99 -34.37
CA ASN A 96 20.05 13.69 -34.31
C ASN A 96 20.19 12.26 -33.74
N PRO A 97 20.79 11.30 -34.47
CA PRO A 97 20.80 9.88 -34.08
C PRO A 97 21.38 9.66 -32.67
N LEU A 98 22.22 10.58 -32.20
CA LEU A 98 22.72 10.65 -30.83
C LEU A 98 21.62 10.82 -29.76
N TRP A 99 20.59 11.64 -30.02
CA TRP A 99 19.52 11.90 -29.07
C TRP A 99 18.58 10.70 -28.90
N ASN A 100 18.26 10.01 -30.00
CA ASN A 100 17.47 8.77 -29.94
C ASN A 100 18.21 7.64 -29.21
N ALA A 101 19.52 7.50 -29.45
CA ALA A 101 20.32 6.54 -28.69
C ALA A 101 20.34 6.90 -27.20
N LEU A 102 20.48 8.19 -26.86
CA LEU A 102 20.51 8.67 -25.48
C LEU A 102 19.15 8.48 -24.77
N SER A 103 18.03 8.72 -25.45
CA SER A 103 16.70 8.54 -24.88
C SER A 103 16.40 7.08 -24.57
N VAL A 104 16.73 6.14 -25.46
CA VAL A 104 16.58 4.70 -25.22
C VAL A 104 17.41 4.24 -24.02
N VAL A 105 18.66 4.72 -23.92
CA VAL A 105 19.52 4.45 -22.76
C VAL A 105 18.91 5.02 -21.49
N PHE A 106 18.41 6.26 -21.52
CA PHE A 106 17.78 6.91 -20.37
C PHE A 106 16.50 6.20 -19.91
N THR A 107 15.63 5.77 -20.83
CA THR A 107 14.41 5.03 -20.49
C THR A 107 14.74 3.66 -19.89
N THR A 108 15.76 2.98 -20.41
CA THR A 108 16.19 1.67 -19.88
C THR A 108 16.81 1.83 -18.48
N LEU A 109 17.65 2.85 -18.28
CA LEU A 109 18.27 3.14 -16.99
C LEU A 109 17.24 3.60 -15.95
N SER A 110 16.30 4.47 -16.32
CA SER A 110 15.23 4.93 -15.43
C SER A 110 14.28 3.80 -15.06
N GLY A 111 13.89 2.95 -16.01
CA GLY A 111 13.09 1.74 -15.74
C GLY A 111 13.81 0.79 -14.77
N GLY A 112 15.11 0.55 -14.98
CA GLY A 112 15.93 -0.26 -14.09
C GLY A 112 16.04 0.32 -12.67
N LEU A 113 16.30 1.63 -12.54
CA LEU A 113 16.37 2.30 -11.24
C LEU A 113 15.03 2.26 -10.49
N ILE A 114 13.91 2.52 -11.18
CA ILE A 114 12.57 2.44 -10.59
C ILE A 114 12.28 1.00 -10.11
N ALA A 115 12.63 -0.01 -10.91
CA ALA A 115 12.46 -1.40 -10.54
C ALA A 115 13.29 -1.78 -9.30
N LEU A 116 14.56 -1.33 -9.23
CA LEU A 116 15.43 -1.55 -8.07
C LEU A 116 14.86 -0.88 -6.81
N VAL A 117 14.47 0.40 -6.89
CA VAL A 117 13.86 1.12 -5.76
C VAL A 117 12.56 0.45 -5.33
N ALA A 118 11.71 0.01 -6.27
CA ALA A 118 10.47 -0.70 -5.96
C ALA A 118 10.72 -2.06 -5.29
N ALA A 119 11.74 -2.80 -5.73
CA ALA A 119 12.13 -4.07 -5.14
C ALA A 119 12.69 -3.91 -3.72
N GLU A 120 13.58 -2.93 -3.52
CA GLU A 120 14.11 -2.60 -2.19
C GLU A 120 12.98 -2.14 -1.25
N TRP A 121 12.06 -1.32 -1.75
CA TRP A 121 10.93 -0.83 -0.96
C TRP A 121 9.99 -1.97 -0.53
N ARG A 122 9.66 -2.90 -1.43
CA ARG A 122 8.87 -4.11 -1.08
C ARG A 122 9.58 -4.98 -0.07
N THR A 123 10.89 -5.19 -0.24
CA THR A 123 11.71 -5.99 0.68
C THR A 123 11.74 -5.36 2.07
N ALA A 124 11.90 -4.03 2.15
CA ALA A 124 11.86 -3.29 3.40
C ALA A 124 10.48 -3.32 4.07
N ALA A 125 9.39 -3.22 3.29
CA ALA A 125 8.02 -3.32 3.80
C ALA A 125 7.74 -4.70 4.39
N ASN A 126 8.10 -5.77 3.68
CA ASN A 126 7.94 -7.14 4.16
C ASN A 126 8.75 -7.40 5.44
N ALA A 127 10.00 -6.94 5.48
CA ALA A 127 10.83 -7.03 6.69
C ALA A 127 10.24 -6.24 7.88
N GLY A 128 9.51 -5.16 7.62
CA GLY A 128 8.77 -4.42 8.64
C GLY A 128 7.63 -5.24 9.24
N VAL A 129 6.82 -5.87 8.39
CA VAL A 129 5.70 -6.74 8.81
C VAL A 129 6.19 -7.96 9.58
N GLU A 130 7.24 -8.63 9.11
CA GLU A 130 7.81 -9.81 9.79
C GLU A 130 8.31 -9.44 11.20
N ARG A 131 8.97 -8.28 11.35
CA ARG A 131 9.38 -7.78 12.67
C ARG A 131 8.20 -7.42 13.56
N ALA A 132 7.12 -6.87 12.99
CA ALA A 132 5.91 -6.55 13.74
C ALA A 132 5.28 -7.82 14.33
N VAL A 133 5.13 -8.87 13.52
CA VAL A 133 4.65 -10.18 13.97
C VAL A 133 5.54 -10.75 15.06
N ARG A 134 6.86 -10.81 14.83
CA ARG A 134 7.80 -11.32 15.83
C ARG A 134 7.77 -10.55 17.14
N LEU A 135 7.68 -9.22 17.08
CA LEU A 135 7.59 -8.39 18.28
C LEU A 135 6.27 -8.64 19.03
N GLY A 136 5.17 -8.83 18.30
CA GLY A 136 3.88 -9.23 18.87
C GLY A 136 3.95 -10.56 19.61
N ASP A 137 4.48 -11.60 18.97
CA ASP A 137 4.62 -12.93 19.58
C ASP A 137 5.47 -12.88 20.87
N LEU A 138 6.62 -12.20 20.82
CA LEU A 138 7.50 -12.04 21.99
C LEU A 138 6.88 -11.17 23.10
N ALA A 139 6.03 -10.21 22.73
CA ALA A 139 5.29 -9.41 23.69
C ALA A 139 4.23 -10.24 24.40
N ASP A 140 3.48 -11.06 23.67
CA ASP A 140 2.46 -11.94 24.23
C ASP A 140 3.08 -12.99 25.17
N ASP A 141 4.20 -13.61 24.76
CA ASP A 141 4.97 -14.52 25.61
C ASP A 141 5.42 -13.84 26.91
N PHE A 142 5.90 -12.59 26.82
CA PHE A 142 6.31 -11.82 27.99
C PHE A 142 5.12 -11.45 28.88
N PHE A 143 4.00 -10.98 28.31
CA PHE A 143 2.81 -10.64 29.08
C PHE A 143 2.24 -11.86 29.82
N SER A 144 2.22 -13.02 29.17
CA SER A 144 1.82 -14.28 29.81
C SER A 144 2.77 -14.62 30.96
N ALA A 145 4.08 -14.68 30.71
CA ALA A 145 5.07 -15.04 31.72
C ALA A 145 5.09 -14.06 32.91
N ALA A 146 4.92 -12.76 32.65
CA ALA A 146 4.84 -11.73 33.69
C ALA A 146 3.55 -11.86 34.52
N GLY A 147 2.41 -12.12 33.87
CA GLY A 147 1.14 -12.37 34.54
C GLY A 147 1.20 -13.61 35.44
N ASP A 148 1.68 -14.73 34.90
CA ASP A 148 1.84 -16.00 35.63
C ASP A 148 2.79 -15.85 36.83
N TYR A 149 3.90 -15.12 36.64
CA TYR A 149 4.86 -14.85 37.70
C TYR A 149 4.22 -14.04 38.84
N ALA A 150 3.53 -12.95 38.49
CA ALA A 150 2.88 -12.08 39.45
C ALA A 150 1.74 -12.78 40.20
N GLU A 151 0.90 -13.55 39.49
CA GLU A 151 -0.19 -14.32 40.10
C GLU A 151 0.33 -15.41 41.04
N ALA A 152 1.34 -16.18 40.63
CA ALA A 152 1.96 -17.18 41.48
C ALA A 152 2.52 -16.56 42.77
N ARG A 153 3.19 -15.40 42.66
CA ARG A 153 3.68 -14.64 43.83
C ARG A 153 2.54 -14.18 44.74
N SER A 154 1.50 -13.57 44.20
CA SER A 154 0.33 -13.14 44.98
C SER A 154 -0.39 -14.30 45.67
N ALA A 155 -0.35 -15.50 45.08
CA ALA A 155 -0.88 -16.73 45.69
C ALA A 155 0.08 -17.43 46.67
N GLY A 156 1.27 -16.85 46.95
CA GLY A 156 2.27 -17.47 47.81
C GLY A 156 2.95 -18.72 47.22
N ARG A 157 2.81 -18.96 45.91
CA ARG A 157 3.44 -20.06 45.18
C ARG A 157 4.80 -19.62 44.62
N PRO A 158 5.79 -20.53 44.52
CA PRO A 158 7.06 -20.21 43.87
C PRO A 158 6.85 -20.05 42.34
N PRO A 159 7.12 -18.87 41.76
CA PRO A 159 6.95 -18.64 40.33
C PRO A 159 8.10 -19.22 39.50
N SER A 160 7.87 -19.46 38.20
CA SER A 160 8.93 -19.88 37.27
C SER A 160 9.79 -18.70 36.85
N ALA A 161 10.89 -18.49 37.58
CA ALA A 161 11.83 -17.41 37.31
C ALA A 161 12.52 -17.54 35.93
N GLN A 162 12.70 -18.77 35.44
CA GLN A 162 13.30 -19.05 34.14
C GLN A 162 12.40 -18.63 32.98
N ALA A 163 11.10 -18.90 33.05
CA ALA A 163 10.16 -18.53 31.99
C ALA A 163 10.09 -17.00 31.84
N PHE A 164 9.99 -16.30 32.98
CA PHE A 164 10.00 -14.84 33.03
C PHE A 164 11.27 -14.24 32.41
N ASP A 165 12.46 -14.68 32.85
CA ASP A 165 13.73 -14.14 32.34
C ASP A 165 13.94 -14.39 30.86
N THR A 166 13.50 -15.56 30.38
CA THR A 166 13.63 -15.94 28.96
C THR A 166 12.79 -15.00 28.10
N ALA A 167 11.52 -14.81 28.45
CA ALA A 167 10.62 -13.92 27.73
C ALA A 167 11.07 -12.44 27.83
N HIS A 168 11.49 -12.00 29.02
CA HIS A 168 12.03 -10.66 29.26
C HIS A 168 13.24 -10.39 28.36
N THR A 169 14.24 -11.28 28.38
CA THR A 169 15.46 -11.13 27.59
C THR A 169 15.16 -11.14 26.10
N ALA A 170 14.23 -11.99 25.65
CA ALA A 170 13.83 -12.06 24.25
C ALA A 170 13.17 -10.75 23.78
N LEU A 171 12.23 -10.22 24.56
CA LEU A 171 11.55 -8.96 24.25
C LEU A 171 12.53 -7.77 24.23
N VAL A 172 13.39 -7.64 25.24
CA VAL A 172 14.42 -6.58 25.29
C VAL A 172 15.33 -6.64 24.06
N ARG A 173 15.77 -7.85 23.67
CA ARG A 173 16.64 -8.05 22.51
C ARG A 173 15.95 -7.62 21.21
N GLU A 174 14.67 -7.93 21.05
CA GLU A 174 13.91 -7.52 19.87
C GLU A 174 13.68 -6.00 19.84
N LEU A 175 13.33 -5.39 20.98
CA LEU A 175 13.25 -3.93 21.09
C LEU A 175 14.57 -3.24 20.73
N ASP A 176 15.72 -3.82 21.12
CA ASP A 176 17.03 -3.33 20.70
C ASP A 176 17.29 -3.49 19.19
N ARG A 177 16.80 -4.57 18.57
CA ARG A 177 16.85 -4.72 17.10
C ARG A 177 15.99 -3.67 16.42
N VAL A 178 14.75 -3.46 16.86
CA VAL A 178 13.86 -2.43 16.31
C VAL A 178 14.50 -1.05 16.46
N ARG A 179 15.08 -0.73 17.63
CA ARG A 179 15.75 0.55 17.88
C ARG A 179 16.91 0.81 16.92
N ARG A 180 17.75 -0.19 16.62
CA ARG A 180 18.85 -0.04 15.64
C ARG A 180 18.34 0.30 14.24
N HIS A 181 17.19 -0.22 13.85
CA HIS A 181 16.55 0.09 12.56
C HIS A 181 15.73 1.38 12.58
N ARG A 182 15.27 1.81 13.77
CA ARG A 182 14.38 2.95 14.01
C ARG A 182 14.89 3.83 15.16
N PRO A 183 16.08 4.44 15.05
CA PRO A 183 16.70 5.16 16.16
C PRO A 183 15.89 6.39 16.60
N GLN A 184 15.13 6.98 15.68
CA GLN A 184 14.29 8.16 15.91
C GLN A 184 12.91 7.86 16.51
N TRP A 185 12.59 6.61 16.86
CA TRP A 185 11.29 6.26 17.45
C TRP A 185 11.36 6.30 18.99
N PRO A 186 10.92 7.40 19.64
CA PRO A 186 11.04 7.54 21.10
C PRO A 186 10.27 6.46 21.87
N LYS A 187 9.16 5.97 21.29
CA LYS A 187 8.34 4.90 21.85
C LYS A 187 9.09 3.58 22.03
N VAL A 188 10.03 3.24 21.15
CA VAL A 188 10.86 2.02 21.28
C VAL A 188 11.81 2.16 22.48
N ALA A 189 12.40 3.35 22.66
CA ALA A 189 13.26 3.62 23.81
C ALA A 189 12.47 3.62 25.12
N ALA A 190 11.26 4.19 25.12
CA ALA A 190 10.35 4.17 26.27
C ALA A 190 9.95 2.73 26.65
N ALA A 191 9.45 1.93 25.69
CA ALA A 191 9.10 0.53 25.91
C ALA A 191 10.26 -0.29 26.49
N ARG A 192 11.46 -0.14 25.92
CA ARG A 192 12.67 -0.82 26.42
C ARG A 192 12.99 -0.42 27.85
N ARG A 193 12.90 0.87 28.17
CA ARG A 193 13.13 1.39 29.53
C ARG A 193 12.11 0.79 30.51
N THR A 194 10.83 0.78 30.16
CA THR A 194 9.77 0.18 30.98
C THR A 194 10.07 -1.29 31.28
N VAL A 195 10.43 -2.08 30.27
CA VAL A 195 10.78 -3.50 30.46
C VAL A 195 11.99 -3.67 31.37
N GLN A 196 13.04 -2.86 31.20
CA GLN A 196 14.29 -3.01 31.95
C GLN A 196 14.21 -2.50 33.40
N GLU A 197 13.55 -1.36 33.62
CA GLU A 197 13.55 -0.66 34.91
C GLU A 197 12.33 -0.99 35.76
N ARG A 198 11.13 -1.10 35.14
CA ARG A 198 9.85 -1.22 35.85
C ARG A 198 9.26 -2.62 35.85
N LEU A 199 9.71 -3.47 34.93
CA LEU A 199 9.26 -4.84 34.80
C LEU A 199 10.44 -5.82 34.98
N SER A 200 11.33 -5.49 35.91
CA SER A 200 12.37 -6.40 36.36
C SER A 200 11.79 -7.44 37.31
N ARG A 201 12.50 -8.54 37.52
CA ARG A 201 12.10 -9.56 38.51
C ARG A 201 11.93 -8.97 39.91
N GLN A 202 12.78 -8.03 40.30
CA GLN A 202 12.72 -7.38 41.61
C GLN A 202 11.42 -6.60 41.82
N GLU A 203 10.92 -5.94 40.77
CA GLU A 203 9.63 -5.25 40.82
C GLU A 203 8.47 -6.26 40.82
N ALA A 204 8.57 -7.33 40.02
CA ALA A 204 7.56 -8.39 39.99
C ALA A 204 7.43 -9.14 41.34
N ASP A 205 8.51 -9.20 42.12
CA ASP A 205 8.50 -9.77 43.47
C ASP A 205 7.71 -8.92 44.49
N GLN A 206 7.42 -7.64 44.18
CA GLN A 206 6.56 -6.77 45.00
C GLN A 206 5.06 -7.03 44.78
N GLY A 207 4.71 -7.97 43.88
CA GLY A 207 3.34 -8.43 43.65
C GLY A 207 2.64 -7.76 42.45
N ALA A 208 1.47 -8.30 42.10
CA ALA A 208 0.76 -7.95 40.86
C ALA A 208 0.34 -6.47 40.74
N GLU A 209 0.09 -5.78 41.85
CA GLU A 209 -0.34 -4.38 41.85
C GLU A 209 0.76 -3.45 41.30
N HIS A 210 2.03 -3.70 41.66
CA HIS A 210 3.17 -2.88 41.25
C HIS A 210 3.50 -3.02 39.75
N VAL A 211 3.23 -4.19 39.16
CA VAL A 211 3.52 -4.44 37.74
C VAL A 211 2.36 -4.08 36.80
N ARG A 212 1.14 -3.89 37.31
CA ARG A 212 -0.04 -3.67 36.47
C ARG A 212 0.06 -2.41 35.60
N GLU A 213 0.32 -1.26 36.21
CA GLU A 213 0.42 0.01 35.48
C GLU A 213 1.58 0.00 34.45
N PRO A 214 2.80 -0.45 34.79
CA PRO A 214 3.87 -0.58 33.81
C PRO A 214 3.57 -1.56 32.66
N LEU A 215 2.85 -2.66 32.92
CA LEU A 215 2.43 -3.60 31.87
C LEU A 215 1.42 -2.96 30.90
N GLU A 216 0.46 -2.19 31.40
CA GLU A 216 -0.50 -1.45 30.57
C GLU A 216 0.20 -0.37 29.73
N ALA A 217 1.13 0.38 30.33
CA ALA A 217 1.94 1.35 29.60
C ALA A 217 2.79 0.70 28.50
N LEU A 218 3.43 -0.43 28.80
CA LEU A 218 4.19 -1.20 27.82
C LEU A 218 3.30 -1.71 26.68
N ARG A 219 2.10 -2.22 26.98
CA ARG A 219 1.14 -2.70 25.97
C ARG A 219 0.74 -1.59 25.00
N ASN A 220 0.47 -0.40 25.52
CA ASN A 220 0.15 0.77 24.70
C ASN A 220 1.32 1.17 23.78
N ASP A 221 2.54 1.17 24.30
CA ASP A 221 3.73 1.48 23.49
C ASP A 221 4.00 0.41 22.43
N LEU A 222 3.86 -0.87 22.76
CA LEU A 222 4.05 -1.99 21.82
C LEU A 222 2.99 -2.01 20.72
N SER A 223 1.73 -1.71 21.05
CA SER A 223 0.65 -1.57 20.06
C SER A 223 0.95 -0.45 19.04
N TRP A 224 1.46 0.69 19.53
CA TRP A 224 1.90 1.76 18.64
C TRP A 224 3.07 1.31 17.74
N ILE A 225 4.06 0.59 18.29
CA ILE A 225 5.22 0.11 17.54
C ILE A 225 4.79 -0.90 16.46
N ASP A 226 3.92 -1.87 16.77
CA ASP A 226 3.38 -2.83 15.80
C ASP A 226 2.67 -2.10 14.65
N GLY A 227 1.75 -1.18 14.97
CA GLY A 227 1.04 -0.39 13.98
C GLY A 227 1.97 0.46 13.11
N ALA A 228 3.06 0.98 13.68
CA ALA A 228 4.06 1.75 12.96
C ALA A 228 4.96 0.86 12.07
N LEU A 229 5.28 -0.37 12.48
CA LEU A 229 6.09 -1.32 11.71
C LEU A 229 5.34 -1.88 10.48
N ARG A 230 4.02 -2.00 10.56
CA ARG A 230 3.16 -2.43 9.45
C ARG A 230 2.94 -1.36 8.38
N ARG A 231 3.18 -0.09 8.71
CA ARG A 231 3.05 1.00 7.74
C ARG A 231 4.22 0.99 6.75
N PRO A 232 3.98 1.25 5.46
CA PRO A 232 5.06 1.39 4.49
C PRO A 232 6.03 2.46 4.97
N TRP A 233 7.31 2.12 5.04
CA TRP A 233 8.29 3.11 5.43
C TRP A 233 8.43 4.16 4.33
N ILE A 234 8.30 5.42 4.72
CA ILE A 234 8.57 6.57 3.85
C ILE A 234 9.91 7.15 4.33
N PRO A 235 11.00 6.98 3.57
CA PRO A 235 12.26 7.65 3.85
C PRO A 235 12.00 9.16 3.89
N PHE A 236 12.28 9.79 5.02
CA PHE A 236 12.45 11.24 5.13
C PHE A 236 11.27 12.11 4.66
N ARG A 237 10.25 12.26 5.50
CA ARG A 237 9.66 13.60 5.66
C ARG A 237 10.50 14.31 6.73
N LYS A 238 11.58 15.01 6.33
CA LYS A 238 12.21 15.97 7.24
C LYS A 238 11.10 16.96 7.61
N GLY A 239 10.69 16.98 8.88
CA GLY A 239 9.75 17.96 9.37
C GLY A 239 10.33 19.34 9.08
N GLY A 240 9.65 20.09 8.21
CA GLY A 240 9.77 21.54 8.14
C GLY A 240 8.93 22.18 9.23
#